data_AF-A0A497GY39-F1
#
_entry.id   AF-A0A497GY39-F1
#
_cell.length_a   1.000
_cell.length_b   1.000
_cell.length_c   1.000
_cell.angle_alpha   90.00
_cell.angle_beta   90.00
_cell.angle_gamma   90.00
#
_symmetry.space_group_name_H-M   'P 1'
#
loop_
_entity.id
_entity.type
_entity.pdbx_description
1 polymer ?
#
loop_
_entity_poly.entity_id
_entity_poly.type
_entity_poly.pdbx_seq_one_letter_code
_entity_poly.pdbx_strand_id
1 'polypeptide(L)'
;MAKGYCPVCGRYVGPLTRCPYCGADIPRERSYILLKRLAVVLAVAGLLSLWAYASHVPYKRVYLSELGPTYNYAYVRVDGVVSSVPYLAKRPDGTYALYFDVDDGTAVASVHVYHTGYMALRKAGVTIMLGDRVSLAVQVRFLMNSYYLILNGPSFILEQERPEPVKAQVRDVLNGKYGIGTWVSVEGVLTDVSYLEEYKFIRAYLSQGGTSIMVYLPFNFCEYLGEEPEEVFAYLKLLEGSKVRVDAPLMLYGFPTGGEWELVPVVPQGVQPA
;
A
#
# COMPACT_ATOMS: atom_id res chain seq x y z
N MET A 1 46.97 -10.79 -49.25
CA MET A 1 46.25 -12.08 -49.24
C MET A 1 44.77 -11.80 -49.07
N ALA A 2 43.91 -12.44 -49.88
CA ALA A 2 42.47 -12.20 -49.84
C ALA A 2 41.86 -12.73 -48.52
N LYS A 3 40.95 -11.95 -47.91
CA LYS A 3 40.26 -12.33 -46.66
C LYS A 3 39.49 -13.64 -46.88
N GLY A 4 39.55 -14.56 -45.91
CA GLY A 4 38.84 -15.85 -45.96
C GLY A 4 39.59 -16.99 -46.66
N TYR A 5 40.85 -16.80 -47.06
CA TYR A 5 41.71 -17.87 -47.60
C TYR A 5 42.76 -18.32 -46.57
N CYS A 6 43.08 -19.61 -46.56
CA CYS A 6 44.10 -20.18 -45.68
C CYS A 6 45.50 -19.72 -46.13
N PRO A 7 46.34 -19.18 -45.23
CA PRO A 7 47.69 -18.70 -45.59
C PRO A 7 48.67 -19.84 -45.92
N VAL A 8 48.35 -21.08 -45.55
CA VAL A 8 49.21 -22.26 -45.76
C VAL A 8 48.87 -23.01 -47.04
N CYS A 9 47.58 -23.32 -47.28
CA CYS A 9 47.17 -24.14 -48.43
C CYS A 9 46.45 -23.35 -49.54
N GLY A 10 46.20 -22.06 -49.35
CA GLY A 10 45.59 -21.18 -50.35
C GLY A 10 44.12 -21.46 -50.66
N ARG A 11 43.46 -22.37 -49.93
CA ARG A 11 42.02 -22.67 -50.12
C ARG A 11 41.13 -21.67 -49.38
N TYR A 12 39.96 -21.37 -49.95
CA TYR A 12 38.93 -20.57 -49.27
C TYR A 12 38.32 -21.37 -48.13
N VAL A 13 38.26 -20.78 -46.94
CA VAL A 13 37.88 -21.39 -45.67
C VAL A 13 36.80 -20.58 -44.93
N GLY A 14 36.41 -19.43 -45.47
CA GLY A 14 35.34 -18.60 -44.91
C GLY A 14 35.64 -18.10 -43.49
N PRO A 15 34.66 -18.11 -42.56
CA PRO A 15 34.79 -17.55 -41.21
C PRO A 15 35.39 -18.51 -40.16
N LEU A 16 35.83 -19.70 -40.59
CA LEU A 16 36.39 -20.72 -39.69
C LEU A 16 37.70 -20.23 -39.07
N THR A 17 37.94 -20.61 -37.80
CA THR A 17 39.18 -20.31 -37.09
C THR A 17 40.32 -21.27 -37.43
N ARG A 18 39.98 -22.44 -37.99
CA ARG A 18 40.92 -23.50 -38.33
C ARG A 18 40.60 -24.05 -39.70
N CYS A 19 41.62 -24.24 -40.53
CA CYS A 19 41.45 -24.78 -41.87
C CYS A 19 41.09 -26.28 -41.80
N PRO A 20 39.97 -26.72 -42.40
CA PRO A 20 39.57 -28.13 -42.38
C PRO A 20 40.46 -29.03 -43.24
N TYR A 21 41.29 -28.44 -44.13
CA TYR A 21 42.11 -29.20 -45.07
C TYR A 21 43.54 -29.44 -44.58
N CYS A 22 44.16 -28.44 -43.94
CA CYS A 22 45.55 -28.53 -43.48
C CYS A 22 45.72 -28.31 -41.97
N GLY A 23 44.64 -28.05 -41.23
CA GLY A 23 44.68 -27.88 -39.78
C GLY A 23 45.27 -26.56 -39.27
N ALA A 24 45.78 -25.70 -40.16
CA ALA A 24 46.38 -24.42 -39.81
C ALA A 24 45.35 -23.43 -39.24
N ASP A 25 45.77 -22.64 -38.25
CA ASP A 25 44.96 -21.57 -37.68
C ASP A 25 44.85 -20.38 -38.63
N ILE A 26 43.63 -19.88 -38.78
CA ILE A 26 43.33 -18.76 -39.65
C ILE A 26 43.30 -17.50 -38.79
N PRO A 27 44.18 -16.51 -39.03
CA PRO A 27 44.23 -15.31 -38.21
C PRO A 27 42.94 -14.51 -38.38
N ARG A 28 42.18 -14.36 -37.28
CA ARG A 28 41.05 -13.43 -37.23
C ARG A 28 41.56 -12.00 -37.13
N GLU A 29 40.87 -11.08 -37.80
CA GLU A 29 41.19 -9.66 -37.66
C GLU A 29 41.00 -9.25 -36.20
N ARG A 30 42.09 -8.74 -35.59
CA ARG A 30 42.08 -8.27 -34.20
C ARG A 30 41.01 -7.20 -33.97
N SER A 31 40.69 -6.42 -35.02
CA SER A 31 39.61 -5.43 -35.03
C SER A 31 38.24 -6.05 -34.70
N TYR A 32 37.91 -7.22 -35.26
CA TYR A 32 36.63 -7.89 -35.01
C TYR A 32 36.53 -8.43 -33.58
N ILE A 33 37.62 -9.01 -33.06
CA ILE A 33 37.66 -9.49 -31.67
C ILE A 33 37.53 -8.32 -30.70
N LEU A 34 38.22 -7.20 -30.98
CA LEU A 34 38.15 -5.98 -30.20
C LEU A 34 36.74 -5.37 -30.23
N LEU A 35 36.13 -5.26 -31.41
CA LEU A 35 34.77 -4.75 -31.58
C LEU A 35 33.76 -5.57 -30.78
N LYS A 36 33.85 -6.91 -30.84
CA LYS A 36 32.98 -7.79 -30.06
C LYS A 36 33.13 -7.56 -28.56
N ARG A 37 34.36 -7.39 -28.06
CA ARG A 37 34.61 -7.10 -26.65
C ARG A 37 34.09 -5.71 -26.25
N LEU A 38 34.34 -4.69 -27.07
CA LEU A 38 33.85 -3.33 -26.83
C LEU A 38 32.33 -3.26 -26.80
N ALA A 39 31.65 -3.97 -27.71
CA ALA A 39 30.18 -4.02 -27.72
C ALA A 39 29.61 -4.60 -26.42
N VAL A 40 30.22 -5.68 -25.90
CA VAL A 40 29.81 -6.28 -24.62
C VAL A 40 30.09 -5.32 -23.45
N VAL A 41 31.28 -4.72 -23.41
CA VAL A 41 31.64 -3.76 -22.36
C VAL A 41 30.68 -2.57 -22.36
N LEU A 42 30.35 -2.02 -23.54
CA LEU A 42 29.45 -0.89 -23.68
C LEU A 42 28.00 -1.25 -23.32
N ALA A 43 27.53 -2.45 -23.67
CA ALA A 43 26.22 -2.94 -23.27
C ALA A 43 26.11 -3.10 -21.74
N VAL A 44 27.12 -3.68 -21.10
CA VAL A 44 27.18 -3.83 -19.64
C VAL A 44 27.27 -2.46 -18.97
N ALA A 45 28.13 -1.57 -19.45
CA ALA A 45 28.26 -0.21 -18.91
C ALA A 45 26.96 0.59 -19.07
N GLY A 46 26.28 0.47 -20.22
CA GLY A 46 24.98 1.10 -20.46
C GLY A 46 23.90 0.58 -19.50
N LEU A 47 23.84 -0.74 -19.30
CA LEU A 47 22.90 -1.34 -18.37
C LEU A 47 23.17 -0.93 -16.91
N LEU A 48 24.44 -0.93 -16.49
CA LEU A 48 24.83 -0.47 -15.15
C LEU A 48 24.52 1.02 -14.95
N SER A 49 24.72 1.85 -15.97
CA SER A 49 24.40 3.28 -15.92
C SER A 49 22.90 3.50 -15.82
N LEU A 50 22.10 2.77 -16.59
CA LEU A 50 20.64 2.80 -16.51
C LEU A 50 20.13 2.32 -15.15
N TRP A 51 20.69 1.24 -14.62
CA TRP A 51 20.33 0.74 -13.30
C TRP A 51 20.68 1.74 -12.20
N ALA A 52 21.88 2.33 -12.24
CA ALA A 52 22.29 3.36 -11.30
C ALA A 52 21.37 4.59 -11.38
N TYR A 53 21.03 5.05 -12.59
CA TYR A 53 20.10 6.16 -12.77
C TYR A 53 18.71 5.82 -12.23
N ALA A 54 18.12 4.69 -12.66
CA ALA A 54 16.79 4.26 -12.22
C ALA A 54 16.69 4.07 -10.70
N SER A 55 17.78 3.66 -10.03
CA SER A 55 17.79 3.45 -8.57
C SER A 55 17.81 4.76 -7.76
N HIS A 56 18.14 5.89 -8.38
CA HIS A 56 18.26 7.18 -7.68
C HIS A 56 17.21 8.21 -8.10
N VAL A 57 16.43 7.94 -9.16
CA VAL A 57 15.37 8.85 -9.57
C VAL A 57 14.19 8.73 -8.60
N PRO A 58 13.81 9.81 -7.89
CA PRO A 58 12.64 9.77 -7.03
C PRO A 58 11.37 9.59 -7.86
N TYR A 59 10.36 8.95 -7.26
CA TYR A 59 9.05 8.83 -7.88
C TYR A 59 8.48 10.22 -8.17
N LYS A 60 8.00 10.42 -9.39
CA LYS A 60 7.35 11.67 -9.79
C LYS A 60 6.09 11.85 -8.94
N ARG A 61 6.01 12.94 -8.19
CA ARG A 61 4.78 13.36 -7.51
C ARG A 61 3.73 13.78 -8.53
N VAL A 62 2.52 13.26 -8.39
CA VAL A 62 1.38 13.60 -9.26
C VAL A 62 0.11 13.74 -8.43
N TYR A 63 -0.79 14.62 -8.86
CA TYR A 63 -2.13 14.67 -8.28
C TYR A 63 -3.02 13.56 -8.88
N LEU A 64 -3.93 13.03 -8.08
CA LEU A 64 -4.87 11.98 -8.46
C LEU A 64 -5.79 12.43 -9.60
N SER A 65 -6.18 13.71 -9.61
CA SER A 65 -6.96 14.31 -10.71
C SER A 65 -6.20 14.38 -12.04
N GLU A 66 -4.87 14.31 -12.05
CA GLU A 66 -4.04 14.33 -13.27
C GLU A 66 -3.79 12.94 -13.86
N LEU A 67 -4.19 11.88 -13.15
CA LEU A 67 -4.00 10.51 -13.61
C LEU A 67 -4.90 10.23 -14.82
N GLY A 68 -4.26 10.14 -15.99
CA GLY A 68 -4.89 9.71 -17.24
C GLY A 68 -4.38 8.34 -17.73
N PRO A 69 -4.98 7.76 -18.77
CA PRO A 69 -4.63 6.42 -19.27
C PRO A 69 -3.15 6.21 -19.64
N THR A 70 -2.42 7.28 -19.94
CA THR A 70 -0.97 7.27 -20.21
C THR A 70 -0.13 6.90 -18.99
N TYR A 71 -0.68 6.98 -17.77
CA TYR A 71 -0.05 6.55 -16.53
C TYR A 71 -0.28 5.07 -16.22
N ASN A 72 -1.01 4.31 -17.06
CA ASN A 72 -1.23 2.89 -16.80
C ASN A 72 0.11 2.14 -16.65
N TYR A 73 0.28 1.41 -15.55
CA TYR A 73 1.49 0.75 -15.09
C TYR A 73 2.65 1.65 -14.60
N ALA A 74 2.49 2.97 -14.63
CA ALA A 74 3.51 3.89 -14.13
C ALA A 74 3.62 3.84 -12.60
N TYR A 75 4.84 4.04 -12.09
CA TYR A 75 5.08 4.27 -10.67
C TYR A 75 5.10 5.77 -10.41
N VAL A 76 4.30 6.22 -9.45
CA VAL A 76 4.16 7.63 -9.08
C VAL A 76 4.12 7.79 -7.57
N ARG A 77 4.49 8.98 -7.08
CA ARG A 77 4.30 9.38 -5.69
C ARG A 77 2.95 10.09 -5.56
N VAL A 78 2.11 9.61 -4.64
CA VAL A 78 0.86 10.25 -4.24
C VAL A 78 0.98 10.61 -2.77
N ASP A 79 0.70 11.87 -2.44
CA ASP A 79 0.65 12.35 -1.07
C ASP A 79 -0.79 12.70 -0.74
N GLY A 80 -1.32 12.19 0.37
CA GLY A 80 -2.72 12.39 0.72
C GLY A 80 -3.05 11.91 2.12
N VAL A 81 -4.35 11.89 2.43
CA VAL A 81 -4.91 11.40 3.68
C VAL A 81 -5.72 10.15 3.38
N VAL A 82 -5.55 9.12 4.20
CA VAL A 82 -6.39 7.92 4.10
C VAL A 82 -7.82 8.29 4.45
N SER A 83 -8.75 8.13 3.51
CA SER A 83 -10.12 8.64 3.59
C SER A 83 -11.18 7.57 3.85
N SER A 84 -10.79 6.29 3.90
CA SER A 84 -11.67 5.18 4.29
C SER A 84 -11.01 4.24 5.31
N VAL A 85 -11.84 3.51 6.07
CA VAL A 85 -11.34 2.47 6.97
C VAL A 85 -10.78 1.32 6.13
N PRO A 86 -9.55 0.84 6.43
CA PRO A 86 -8.96 -0.26 5.70
C PRO A 86 -9.84 -1.51 5.74
N TYR A 87 -10.13 -2.06 4.56
CA TYR A 87 -10.94 -3.25 4.37
C TYR A 87 -10.03 -4.42 3.95
N LEU A 88 -9.93 -5.45 4.80
CA LEU A 88 -9.24 -6.68 4.43
C LEU A 88 -10.23 -7.67 3.79
N ALA A 89 -9.96 -8.09 2.57
CA ALA A 89 -10.69 -9.16 1.91
C ALA A 89 -9.87 -10.45 1.96
N LYS A 90 -10.48 -11.51 2.48
CA LYS A 90 -9.98 -12.88 2.35
C LYS A 90 -10.66 -13.55 1.16
N ARG A 91 -9.87 -14.02 0.20
CA ARG A 91 -10.37 -14.70 -1.01
C ARG A 91 -10.51 -16.21 -0.77
N PRO A 92 -11.35 -16.91 -1.55
CA PRO A 92 -11.55 -18.36 -1.41
C PRO A 92 -10.27 -19.20 -1.60
N ASP A 93 -9.29 -18.68 -2.35
CA ASP A 93 -7.98 -19.30 -2.56
C ASP A 93 -7.01 -19.11 -1.37
N GLY A 94 -7.48 -18.51 -0.27
CA GLY A 94 -6.70 -18.22 0.93
C GLY A 94 -5.83 -16.97 0.83
N THR A 95 -5.89 -16.24 -0.28
CA THR A 95 -5.14 -14.98 -0.44
C THR A 95 -5.86 -13.81 0.21
N TYR A 96 -5.07 -12.79 0.57
CA TYR A 96 -5.56 -11.57 1.20
C TYR A 96 -5.43 -10.40 0.24
N ALA A 97 -6.32 -9.42 0.34
CA ALA A 97 -6.18 -8.12 -0.31
C ALA A 97 -6.68 -7.03 0.63
N LEU A 98 -5.84 -6.03 0.90
CA LEU A 98 -6.21 -4.85 1.68
C LEU A 98 -6.61 -3.72 0.73
N TYR A 99 -7.67 -3.02 1.07
CA TYR A 99 -8.19 -1.88 0.32
C TYR A 99 -8.34 -0.69 1.27
N PHE A 100 -7.94 0.48 0.82
CA PHE A 100 -8.20 1.75 1.50
C PHE A 100 -8.14 2.87 0.47
N ASP A 101 -8.83 3.97 0.71
CA ASP A 101 -8.84 5.12 -0.18
C ASP A 101 -7.88 6.19 0.32
N VAL A 102 -7.27 6.91 -0.63
CA VAL A 102 -6.44 8.08 -0.35
C VAL A 102 -7.05 9.28 -1.07
N ASP A 103 -7.23 10.36 -0.32
CA ASP A 103 -7.65 11.67 -0.81
C ASP A 103 -6.43 12.62 -0.82
N ASP A 104 -6.07 13.13 -1.99
CA ASP A 104 -4.98 14.10 -2.15
C ASP A 104 -5.46 15.57 -2.17
N GLY A 105 -6.75 15.80 -1.92
CA GLY A 105 -7.45 17.08 -2.01
C GLY A 105 -7.95 17.42 -3.41
N THR A 106 -7.58 16.66 -4.44
CA THR A 106 -8.02 16.85 -5.83
C THR A 106 -8.94 15.74 -6.32
N ALA A 107 -8.71 14.51 -5.87
CA ALA A 107 -9.56 13.36 -6.11
C ALA A 107 -9.32 12.29 -5.03
N VAL A 108 -10.19 11.28 -5.01
CA VAL A 108 -10.04 10.10 -4.15
C VAL A 108 -9.73 8.89 -5.02
N ALA A 109 -8.76 8.08 -4.60
CA ALA A 109 -8.38 6.86 -5.30
C ALA A 109 -8.24 5.67 -4.34
N SER A 110 -8.78 4.52 -4.77
CA SER A 110 -8.63 3.25 -4.06
C SER A 110 -7.22 2.70 -4.23
N VAL A 111 -6.57 2.39 -3.11
CA VAL A 111 -5.27 1.74 -3.01
C VAL A 111 -5.46 0.27 -2.66
N HIS A 112 -4.91 -0.58 -3.50
CA HIS A 112 -4.99 -2.03 -3.39
C HIS A 112 -3.63 -2.58 -2.97
N VAL A 113 -3.61 -3.35 -1.88
CA VAL A 113 -2.44 -4.12 -1.45
C VAL A 113 -2.78 -5.61 -1.62
N TYR A 114 -2.24 -6.23 -2.66
CA TYR A 114 -2.44 -7.66 -2.89
C TYR A 114 -1.62 -8.50 -1.90
N HIS A 115 -1.92 -9.80 -1.85
CA HIS A 115 -1.43 -10.74 -0.85
C HIS A 115 0.05 -10.60 -0.49
N THR A 116 0.95 -10.55 -1.47
CA THR A 116 2.40 -10.42 -1.22
C THR A 116 2.76 -9.10 -0.54
N GLY A 117 2.17 -7.99 -0.99
CA GLY A 117 2.33 -6.69 -0.36
C GLY A 117 1.73 -6.63 1.03
N TYR A 118 0.53 -7.19 1.22
CA TYR A 118 -0.14 -7.24 2.52
C TYR A 118 0.65 -8.04 3.55
N MET A 119 1.12 -9.24 3.16
CA MET A 119 1.95 -10.06 4.04
C MET A 119 3.26 -9.36 4.42
N ALA A 120 3.84 -8.56 3.51
CA ALA A 120 5.02 -7.76 3.80
C ALA A 120 4.73 -6.62 4.79
N LEU A 121 3.59 -5.92 4.65
CA LEU A 121 3.14 -4.92 5.62
C LEU A 121 2.92 -5.53 7.00
N ARG A 122 2.19 -6.65 7.06
CA ARG A 122 1.92 -7.38 8.30
C ARG A 122 3.20 -7.82 8.99
N LYS A 123 4.15 -8.38 8.25
CA LYS A 123 5.46 -8.79 8.78
C LYS A 123 6.27 -7.60 9.30
N ALA A 124 6.13 -6.43 8.70
CA ALA A 124 6.79 -5.20 9.13
C ALA A 124 6.06 -4.49 10.28
N GLY A 125 4.87 -4.94 10.69
CA GLY A 125 4.04 -4.28 11.71
C GLY A 125 3.50 -2.92 11.27
N VAL A 126 3.43 -2.65 9.96
CA VAL A 126 2.96 -1.37 9.42
C VAL A 126 1.45 -1.40 9.28
N THR A 127 0.77 -0.48 9.97
CA THR A 127 -0.68 -0.30 9.93
C THR A 127 -1.03 1.06 9.35
N ILE A 128 -1.92 1.10 8.37
CA ILE A 128 -2.47 2.28 7.73
C ILE A 128 -3.88 2.44 8.29
N MET A 129 -4.23 3.63 8.75
CA MET A 129 -5.53 3.91 9.37
C MET A 129 -6.24 5.08 8.71
N LEU A 130 -7.56 5.12 8.83
CA LEU A 130 -8.36 6.29 8.47
C LEU A 130 -7.76 7.55 9.14
N GLY A 131 -7.57 8.62 8.36
CA GLY A 131 -6.97 9.87 8.82
C GLY A 131 -5.44 9.91 8.85
N ASP A 132 -4.74 8.78 8.64
CA ASP A 132 -3.28 8.80 8.49
C ASP A 132 -2.89 9.65 7.27
N ARG A 133 -1.87 10.49 7.44
CA ARG A 133 -1.23 11.22 6.34
C ARG A 133 -0.17 10.32 5.74
N VAL A 134 -0.21 10.11 4.43
CA VAL A 134 0.65 9.15 3.74
C VAL A 134 1.29 9.76 2.51
N SER A 135 2.54 9.36 2.27
CA SER A 135 3.24 9.51 1.00
C SER A 135 3.53 8.12 0.45
N LEU A 136 2.90 7.76 -0.67
CA LEU A 136 2.94 6.42 -1.22
C LEU A 136 3.54 6.42 -2.62
N ALA A 137 4.50 5.52 -2.86
CA ALA A 137 4.96 5.15 -4.18
C ALA A 137 4.08 4.02 -4.73
N VAL A 138 3.16 4.35 -5.62
CA VAL A 138 2.13 3.43 -6.10
C VAL A 138 2.28 3.15 -7.58
N GLN A 139 1.91 1.94 -7.99
CA GLN A 139 1.69 1.64 -9.40
C GLN A 139 0.24 1.99 -9.78
N VAL A 140 0.07 2.79 -10.82
CA VAL A 140 -1.27 3.16 -11.31
C VAL A 140 -1.80 2.06 -12.22
N ARG A 141 -3.07 1.70 -12.07
CA ARG A 141 -3.73 0.74 -12.94
C ARG A 141 -5.04 1.30 -13.48
N PHE A 142 -5.15 1.37 -14.80
CA PHE A 142 -6.39 1.71 -15.49
C PHE A 142 -7.19 0.46 -15.86
N LEU A 143 -8.49 0.51 -15.62
CA LEU A 143 -9.47 -0.49 -16.04
C LEU A 143 -10.65 0.25 -16.69
N MET A 144 -10.73 0.17 -18.02
CA MET A 144 -11.75 0.87 -18.82
C MET A 144 -11.73 2.38 -18.52
N ASN A 145 -12.70 2.87 -17.74
CA ASN A 145 -12.89 4.30 -17.42
C ASN A 145 -12.58 4.63 -15.94
N SER A 146 -12.04 3.69 -15.16
CA SER A 146 -11.60 3.95 -13.79
C SER A 146 -10.13 3.59 -13.63
N TYR A 147 -9.55 4.05 -12.52
CA TYR A 147 -8.22 3.63 -12.10
C TYR A 147 -8.23 3.28 -10.62
N TYR A 148 -7.24 2.49 -10.23
CA TYR A 148 -6.88 2.24 -8.85
C TYR A 148 -5.36 2.21 -8.73
N LEU A 149 -4.89 2.27 -7.50
CA LEU A 149 -3.48 2.31 -7.17
C LEU A 149 -3.07 0.96 -6.57
N ILE A 150 -1.86 0.52 -6.82
CA ILE A 150 -1.31 -0.70 -6.24
C ILE A 150 -0.11 -0.32 -5.37
N LEU A 151 -0.18 -0.68 -4.09
CA LEU A 151 0.93 -0.54 -3.16
C LEU A 151 1.60 -1.90 -2.98
N ASN A 152 2.89 -1.99 -3.31
CA ASN A 152 3.61 -3.27 -3.40
C ASN A 152 4.34 -3.69 -2.12
N GLY A 153 4.10 -3.02 -0.99
CA GLY A 153 4.67 -3.37 0.31
C GLY A 153 5.22 -2.18 1.09
N PRO A 154 5.90 -2.40 2.23
CA PRO A 154 6.29 -1.35 3.16
C PRO A 154 7.32 -0.37 2.60
N SER A 155 8.26 -0.81 1.73
CA SER A 155 9.26 0.09 1.12
C SER A 155 8.66 1.12 0.15
N PHE A 156 7.38 0.96 -0.20
CA PHE A 156 6.64 1.89 -1.04
C PHE A 156 5.83 2.90 -0.23
N ILE A 157 5.84 2.80 1.10
CA ILE A 157 5.38 3.84 2.00
C ILE A 157 6.58 4.73 2.28
N LEU A 158 6.62 5.89 1.64
CA LEU A 158 7.75 6.82 1.73
C LEU A 158 7.69 7.57 3.06
N GLU A 159 6.49 8.00 3.45
CA GLU A 159 6.22 8.72 4.68
C GLU A 159 4.83 8.31 5.19
N GLN A 160 4.68 8.18 6.50
CA GLN A 160 3.40 7.95 7.16
C GLN A 160 3.40 8.68 8.51
N GLU A 161 2.36 9.46 8.75
CA GLU A 161 2.14 10.18 10.00
C GLU A 161 0.70 9.95 10.47
N ARG A 162 0.54 9.47 11.70
CA ARG A 162 -0.76 9.39 12.37
C ARG A 162 -1.00 10.68 13.15
N PRO A 163 -2.08 11.41 12.87
CA PRO A 163 -2.40 12.62 13.62
C PRO A 163 -2.57 12.34 15.11
N GLU A 164 -2.10 13.27 15.95
CA GLU A 164 -2.36 13.18 17.39
C GLU A 164 -3.87 13.35 17.68
N PRO A 165 -4.46 12.49 18.52
CA PRO A 165 -5.87 12.61 18.88
C PRO A 165 -6.19 13.92 19.59
N VAL A 166 -7.20 14.63 19.10
CA VAL A 166 -7.70 15.86 19.73
C VAL A 166 -8.71 15.50 20.80
N LYS A 167 -8.54 16.03 22.01
CA LYS A 167 -9.54 15.85 23.09
C LYS A 167 -10.91 16.38 22.65
N ALA A 168 -11.92 15.53 22.73
CA ALA A 168 -13.27 15.84 22.27
C ALA A 168 -14.33 15.37 23.28
N GLN A 169 -15.51 15.97 23.17
CA GLN A 169 -16.72 15.52 23.87
C GLN A 169 -17.62 14.80 22.87
N VAL A 170 -18.37 13.79 23.32
CA VAL A 170 -19.34 13.06 22.48
C VAL A 170 -20.30 14.03 21.80
N ARG A 171 -20.85 14.99 22.57
CA ARG A 171 -21.77 16.00 22.04
C ARG A 171 -21.15 16.86 20.93
N ASP A 172 -19.88 17.21 21.05
CA ASP A 172 -19.19 18.02 20.03
C ASP A 172 -19.02 17.25 18.73
N VAL A 173 -18.69 15.95 18.82
CA VAL A 173 -18.59 15.06 17.67
C VAL A 173 -19.94 14.93 16.97
N LEU A 174 -21.00 14.62 17.71
CA LEU A 174 -22.35 14.44 17.15
C LEU A 174 -22.90 15.72 16.50
N ASN A 175 -22.50 16.90 16.98
CA ASN A 175 -22.85 18.19 16.38
C ASN A 175 -22.03 18.55 15.13
N GLY A 176 -21.14 17.66 14.66
CA GLY A 176 -20.35 17.87 13.45
C GLY A 176 -19.21 18.88 13.61
N LYS A 177 -18.72 19.11 14.83
CA LYS A 177 -17.56 20.00 15.07
C LYS A 177 -16.28 19.51 14.39
N TYR A 178 -16.17 18.21 14.16
CA TYR A 178 -15.01 17.55 13.58
C TYR A 178 -15.39 16.86 12.27
N GLY A 179 -14.45 16.76 11.33
CA GLY A 179 -14.64 16.08 10.04
C GLY A 179 -14.26 14.60 10.07
N ILE A 180 -14.66 13.86 9.04
CA ILE A 180 -14.26 12.47 8.81
C ILE A 180 -12.73 12.37 8.81
N GLY A 181 -12.20 11.31 9.42
CA GLY A 181 -10.77 11.05 9.56
C GLY A 181 -10.07 11.87 10.65
N THR A 182 -10.77 12.78 11.33
CA THR A 182 -10.20 13.47 12.49
C THR A 182 -10.00 12.47 13.62
N TRP A 183 -8.78 12.38 14.14
CA TRP A 183 -8.49 11.59 15.34
C TRP A 183 -8.95 12.33 16.57
N VAL A 184 -9.79 11.68 17.37
CA VAL A 184 -10.34 12.24 18.61
C VAL A 184 -10.03 11.34 19.80
N SER A 185 -9.87 11.96 20.96
CA SER A 185 -9.75 11.30 22.26
C SER A 185 -10.99 11.64 23.08
N VAL A 186 -11.83 10.64 23.35
CA VAL A 186 -13.11 10.79 24.04
C VAL A 186 -13.14 9.90 25.27
N GLU A 187 -13.46 10.48 26.43
CA GLU A 187 -13.68 9.73 27.67
C GLU A 187 -15.17 9.50 27.93
N GLY A 188 -15.55 8.29 28.29
CA GLY A 188 -16.94 7.97 28.62
C GLY A 188 -17.08 6.62 29.29
N VAL A 189 -18.31 6.20 29.57
CA VAL A 189 -18.60 4.86 30.06
C VAL A 189 -18.93 3.96 28.87
N LEU A 190 -18.24 2.83 28.74
CA LEU A 190 -18.52 1.86 27.67
C LEU A 190 -19.78 1.07 28.01
N THR A 191 -20.72 0.97 27.08
CA THR A 191 -22.05 0.36 27.27
C THR A 191 -22.48 -0.42 26.04
N ASP A 192 -23.39 -1.38 26.21
CA ASP A 192 -24.02 -2.16 25.13
C ASP A 192 -23.00 -2.80 24.17
N VAL A 193 -22.03 -3.52 24.75
CA VAL A 193 -21.02 -4.24 23.96
C VAL A 193 -21.65 -5.50 23.36
N SER A 194 -21.73 -5.54 22.04
CA SER A 194 -22.41 -6.55 21.25
C SER A 194 -21.52 -7.14 20.15
N TYR A 195 -21.61 -8.46 19.97
CA TYR A 195 -20.95 -9.22 18.91
C TYR A 195 -22.00 -9.62 17.85
N LEU A 196 -21.93 -9.05 16.66
CA LEU A 196 -22.94 -9.20 15.62
C LEU A 196 -22.41 -10.04 14.46
N GLU A 197 -22.40 -11.35 14.66
CA GLU A 197 -21.86 -12.35 13.73
C GLU A 197 -22.50 -12.29 12.32
N GLU A 198 -23.83 -12.11 12.25
CA GLU A 198 -24.57 -12.00 10.99
C GLU A 198 -24.07 -10.84 10.12
N TYR A 199 -23.69 -9.74 10.77
CA TYR A 199 -23.24 -8.52 10.12
C TYR A 199 -21.72 -8.34 10.13
N LYS A 200 -20.98 -9.28 10.75
CA LYS A 200 -19.52 -9.32 10.82
C LYS A 200 -18.90 -8.07 11.45
N PHE A 201 -19.47 -7.59 12.55
CA PHE A 201 -18.87 -6.49 13.31
C PHE A 201 -19.14 -6.58 14.82
N ILE A 202 -18.31 -5.89 15.59
CA ILE A 202 -18.48 -5.62 17.01
C ILE A 202 -18.94 -4.18 17.13
N ARG A 203 -19.93 -3.93 17.99
CA ARG A 203 -20.31 -2.57 18.37
C ARG A 203 -20.28 -2.40 19.88
N ALA A 204 -20.01 -1.18 20.30
CA ALA A 204 -20.24 -0.70 21.65
C ALA A 204 -20.69 0.75 21.58
N TYR A 205 -21.15 1.30 22.70
CA TYR A 205 -21.48 2.71 22.82
C TYR A 205 -20.66 3.35 23.91
N LEU A 206 -20.08 4.52 23.62
CA LEU A 206 -19.39 5.34 24.60
C LEU A 206 -20.34 6.45 25.07
N SER A 207 -20.77 6.37 26.33
CA SER A 207 -21.72 7.31 26.93
C SER A 207 -21.01 8.41 27.73
N GLN A 208 -21.33 9.66 27.44
CA GLN A 208 -20.81 10.85 28.13
C GLN A 208 -21.95 11.88 28.27
N GLY A 209 -22.27 12.27 29.51
CA GLY A 209 -23.22 13.36 29.78
C GLY A 209 -24.64 13.13 29.24
N GLY A 210 -25.09 11.87 29.14
CA GLY A 210 -26.41 11.51 28.60
C GLY A 210 -26.46 11.40 27.06
N THR A 211 -25.34 11.62 26.38
CA THR A 211 -25.18 11.36 24.94
C THR A 211 -24.28 10.16 24.71
N SER A 212 -24.52 9.37 23.67
CA SER A 212 -23.68 8.23 23.30
C SER A 212 -23.23 8.31 21.85
N ILE A 213 -22.05 7.76 21.58
CA ILE A 213 -21.51 7.56 20.22
C ILE A 213 -21.16 6.09 20.04
N MET A 214 -21.37 5.57 18.84
CA MET A 214 -21.02 4.19 18.52
C MET A 214 -19.51 4.04 18.37
N VAL A 215 -18.98 2.98 18.98
CA VAL A 215 -17.66 2.41 18.70
C VAL A 215 -17.89 1.23 17.78
N TYR A 216 -17.41 1.32 16.54
CA TYR A 216 -17.68 0.37 15.48
C TYR A 216 -16.39 -0.33 15.04
N LEU A 217 -16.43 -1.67 15.01
CA LEU A 217 -15.27 -2.52 14.71
C LEU A 217 -15.67 -3.67 13.77
N PRO A 218 -15.51 -3.51 12.46
CA PRO A 218 -15.66 -4.59 11.50
C PRO A 218 -14.72 -5.77 11.78
N PHE A 219 -15.16 -7.01 11.59
CA PHE A 219 -14.31 -8.18 11.82
C PHE A 219 -13.07 -8.18 10.94
N ASN A 220 -13.24 -7.82 9.68
CA ASN A 220 -12.13 -7.73 8.74
C ASN A 220 -11.12 -6.62 9.11
N PHE A 221 -11.58 -5.59 9.83
CA PHE A 221 -10.70 -4.57 10.39
C PHE A 221 -9.94 -5.11 11.62
N CYS A 222 -10.57 -5.91 12.49
CA CYS A 222 -9.86 -6.64 13.54
C CYS A 222 -8.79 -7.59 12.94
N GLU A 223 -9.16 -8.39 11.94
CA GLU A 223 -8.24 -9.30 11.25
C GLU A 223 -7.07 -8.56 10.57
N TYR A 224 -7.34 -7.35 10.04
CA TYR A 224 -6.33 -6.48 9.48
C TYR A 224 -5.27 -6.07 10.52
N LEU A 225 -5.72 -5.74 11.72
CA LEU A 225 -4.84 -5.43 12.86
C LEU A 225 -4.11 -6.67 13.40
N GLY A 226 -4.49 -7.86 12.92
CA GLY A 226 -3.91 -9.13 13.36
C GLY A 226 -4.55 -9.69 14.63
N GLU A 227 -5.72 -9.16 15.01
CA GLU A 227 -6.49 -9.55 16.19
C GLU A 227 -7.68 -10.43 15.77
N GLU A 228 -8.05 -11.40 16.61
CA GLU A 228 -9.25 -12.21 16.41
C GLU A 228 -10.48 -11.44 16.94
N PRO A 229 -11.60 -11.34 16.18
CA PRO A 229 -12.79 -10.61 16.61
C PRO A 229 -13.33 -11.02 17.98
N GLU A 230 -13.27 -12.31 18.32
CA GLU A 230 -13.72 -12.84 19.61
C GLU A 230 -12.87 -12.33 20.77
N GLU A 231 -11.56 -12.16 20.57
CA GLU A 231 -10.64 -11.63 21.58
C GLU A 231 -10.86 -10.13 21.78
N VAL A 232 -11.04 -9.39 20.69
CA VAL A 232 -11.42 -7.96 20.71
C VAL A 232 -12.74 -7.76 21.45
N PHE A 233 -13.74 -8.61 21.17
CA PHE A 233 -15.03 -8.56 21.86
C PHE A 233 -14.91 -8.88 23.35
N ALA A 234 -14.18 -9.94 23.70
CA ALA A 234 -13.96 -10.31 25.09
C ALA A 234 -13.29 -9.17 25.87
N TYR A 235 -12.29 -8.52 25.27
CA TYR A 235 -11.62 -7.35 25.85
C TYR A 235 -12.61 -6.19 26.10
N LEU A 236 -13.40 -5.81 25.09
CA LEU A 236 -14.38 -4.73 25.25
C LEU A 236 -15.46 -5.09 26.27
N LYS A 237 -15.86 -6.37 26.33
CA LYS A 237 -16.86 -6.84 27.29
C LYS A 237 -16.38 -6.74 28.73
N LEU A 238 -15.07 -6.93 28.99
CA LEU A 238 -14.48 -6.71 30.31
C LEU A 238 -14.51 -5.25 30.74
N LEU A 239 -14.51 -4.32 29.78
CA LEU A 239 -14.57 -2.87 30.03
C LEU A 239 -16.01 -2.34 30.10
N GLU A 240 -17.02 -3.16 29.83
CA GLU A 240 -18.41 -2.73 29.86
C GLU A 240 -18.79 -2.23 31.28
N GLY A 241 -19.46 -1.08 31.33
CA GLY A 241 -19.79 -0.38 32.56
C GLY A 241 -18.64 0.42 33.18
N SER A 242 -17.41 0.29 32.67
CA SER A 242 -16.24 1.03 33.15
C SER A 242 -16.04 2.34 32.38
N LYS A 243 -15.37 3.29 33.04
CA LYS A 243 -14.91 4.51 32.39
C LYS A 243 -13.69 4.19 31.52
N VAL A 244 -13.75 4.56 30.24
CA VAL A 244 -12.69 4.33 29.26
C VAL A 244 -12.37 5.60 28.48
N ARG A 245 -11.16 5.67 27.96
CA ARG A 245 -10.71 6.61 26.95
C ARG A 245 -10.65 5.89 25.61
N VAL A 246 -11.29 6.46 24.60
CA VAL A 246 -11.28 5.97 23.22
C VAL A 246 -10.54 6.97 22.33
N ASP A 247 -9.43 6.52 21.76
CA ASP A 247 -8.63 7.25 20.78
C ASP A 247 -8.88 6.63 19.40
N ALA A 248 -9.60 7.35 18.54
CA ALA A 248 -10.04 6.82 17.25
C ALA A 248 -10.24 7.91 16.18
N PRO A 249 -10.09 7.58 14.89
CA PRO A 249 -10.58 8.42 13.82
C PRO A 249 -12.12 8.39 13.76
N LEU A 250 -12.70 9.52 13.36
CA LEU A 250 -14.14 9.65 13.11
C LEU A 250 -14.53 9.15 11.73
N MET A 251 -15.61 8.37 11.69
CA MET A 251 -16.27 7.93 10.46
C MET A 251 -17.74 8.39 10.48
N LEU A 252 -18.31 8.61 9.30
CA LEU A 252 -19.74 8.82 9.11
C LEU A 252 -20.29 7.64 8.30
N TYR A 253 -20.95 6.69 8.97
CA TYR A 253 -21.57 5.52 8.33
C TYR A 253 -22.98 5.86 7.85
N GLY A 254 -23.46 5.32 6.73
CA GLY A 254 -24.85 5.54 6.26
C GLY A 254 -25.10 6.82 5.45
N PHE A 255 -24.05 7.51 4.99
CA PHE A 255 -24.16 8.63 4.06
C PHE A 255 -24.58 8.14 2.65
N PRO A 256 -25.48 8.83 1.91
CA PRO A 256 -25.97 10.21 2.11
C PRO A 256 -27.33 10.36 2.80
N THR A 257 -28.02 9.28 3.20
CA THR A 257 -29.45 9.36 3.58
C THR A 257 -29.74 9.44 5.07
N GLY A 258 -28.74 9.46 5.95
CA GLY A 258 -28.95 9.62 7.39
C GLY A 258 -27.80 9.09 8.22
N GLY A 259 -26.57 9.51 7.88
CA GLY A 259 -25.38 8.89 8.47
C GLY A 259 -25.19 9.18 9.95
N GLU A 260 -24.71 8.20 10.69
CA GLU A 260 -24.36 8.30 12.11
C GLU A 260 -22.83 8.41 12.29
N TRP A 261 -22.41 9.22 13.25
CA TRP A 261 -21.00 9.36 13.60
C TRP A 261 -20.54 8.16 14.42
N GLU A 262 -19.40 7.60 14.03
CA GLU A 262 -18.82 6.40 14.64
C GLU A 262 -17.34 6.61 14.93
N LEU A 263 -16.86 5.93 15.98
CA LEU A 263 -15.45 5.82 16.34
C LEU A 263 -14.94 4.45 15.88
N VAL A 264 -13.82 4.43 15.15
CA VAL A 264 -13.20 3.18 14.66
C VAL A 264 -11.79 3.01 15.27
N PRO A 265 -11.68 2.66 16.57
CA PRO A 265 -10.40 2.59 17.26
C PRO A 265 -9.57 1.39 16.82
N VAL A 266 -8.24 1.49 17.01
CA VAL A 266 -7.36 0.32 17.02
C VAL A 266 -7.51 -0.36 18.38
N VAL A 267 -8.11 -1.55 18.49
CA VAL A 267 -8.24 -2.24 19.79
C VAL A 267 -7.07 -3.23 19.96
N PRO A 268 -6.45 -3.34 21.14
CA PRO A 268 -6.78 -2.68 22.41
C PRO A 268 -6.17 -1.27 22.61
N GLN A 269 -5.22 -0.84 21.78
CA GLN A 269 -4.41 0.35 22.08
C GLN A 269 -5.22 1.65 22.17
N GLY A 270 -6.27 1.78 21.36
CA GLY A 270 -7.17 2.92 21.24
C GLY A 270 -8.41 2.83 22.13
N VAL A 271 -8.56 1.79 22.97
CA VAL A 271 -9.61 1.73 23.99
C VAL A 271 -8.98 1.32 25.30
N GLN A 272 -8.78 2.28 26.20
CA GLN A 272 -8.05 2.07 27.45
C GLN A 272 -8.90 2.45 28.66
N PRO A 273 -8.73 1.80 29.83
CA PRO A 273 -9.30 2.31 31.08
C PRO A 273 -8.86 3.76 31.33
N ALA A 274 -9.81 4.61 31.74
CA ALA A 274 -9.58 6.03 32.03
C ALA A 274 -9.31 6.30 33.51
#